data_AF-A0A2E1MDI1-F1
#
_entry.id   AF-A0A2E1MDI1-F1
#
_cell.length_a   1.000
_cell.length_b   1.000
_cell.length_c   1.000
_cell.angle_alpha   90.00
_cell.angle_beta   90.00
_cell.angle_gamma   90.00
#
_symmetry.space_group_name_H-M   'P 1'
#
loop_
_entity.id
_entity.type
_entity.pdbx_description
1 polymer ?
#
loop_
_entity_poly.entity_id
_entity_poly.type
_entity_poly.pdbx_seq_one_letter_code
_entity_poly.pdbx_strand_id
1 'polypeptide(L)'
;MDMTIVSSREGGGRLNYDASSLDSLYRGRLVELRELAESRNISKGGSVEVLRARLIRNLVLADLDLSWDGIQTMSHNELGGILKVFGIKSSGSQRERRQRLWLHLNFDSRRMTIERLAEMDRDDLHELCVRLEAPLTGNRTVLMGRVAGVLTNQLNGWGRIKKSLKRNGINFSLGSVENEVLSNNEEEFEPVDADFHSDSPIAVIEDAYDSLILGLDTLEPVIQEDLRTVSAFVEDLDRIIGTILRGSGGAWGESQKELLLRLSKRRGWPVNEE
;
A
#
# COMPACT_ATOMS: atom_id res chain seq x y z
N MET A 1 -13.95 26.31 12.46
CA MET A 1 -14.22 25.10 11.66
C MET A 1 -14.28 25.55 10.22
N ASP A 2 -13.11 25.73 9.61
CA ASP A 2 -13.00 26.14 8.21
C ASP A 2 -12.99 24.87 7.35
N MET A 3 -14.05 24.68 6.56
CA MET A 3 -14.06 23.71 5.48
C MET A 3 -13.12 24.22 4.39
N THR A 4 -11.91 23.69 4.30
CA THR A 4 -10.98 24.04 3.23
C THR A 4 -11.47 23.44 1.90
N ILE A 5 -12.12 24.26 1.08
CA ILE A 5 -12.60 23.87 -0.25
C ILE A 5 -11.40 23.77 -1.19
N VAL A 6 -10.92 22.55 -1.46
CA VAL A 6 -9.88 22.33 -2.48
C VAL A 6 -10.54 22.23 -3.86
N SER A 7 -10.52 23.35 -4.59
CA SER A 7 -10.95 23.44 -5.98
C SER A 7 -9.83 22.97 -6.93
N SER A 8 -9.82 21.70 -7.33
CA SER A 8 -9.06 21.30 -8.52
C SER A 8 -9.73 21.85 -9.78
N ARG A 9 -9.01 22.71 -10.49
CA ARG A 9 -9.44 23.28 -11.78
C ARG A 9 -9.15 22.26 -12.89
N GLU A 10 -10.14 22.09 -13.77
CA GLU A 10 -10.17 21.32 -15.03
C GLU A 10 -10.57 19.82 -14.95
N GLY A 11 -11.87 19.59 -15.24
CA GLY A 11 -12.35 18.44 -16.01
C GLY A 11 -12.74 17.14 -15.27
N GLY A 12 -12.45 17.00 -13.98
CA GLY A 12 -12.88 15.86 -13.17
C GLY A 12 -14.14 16.18 -12.37
N GLY A 13 -15.11 15.27 -12.31
CA GLY A 13 -16.28 15.41 -11.43
C GLY A 13 -15.85 15.80 -10.02
N ARG A 14 -16.46 16.85 -9.46
CA ARG A 14 -16.11 17.40 -8.16
C ARG A 14 -16.50 16.40 -7.07
N LEU A 15 -15.53 15.69 -6.52
CA LEU A 15 -15.70 14.94 -5.27
C LEU A 15 -15.43 15.89 -4.11
N ASN A 16 -16.43 16.09 -3.26
CA ASN A 16 -16.31 16.95 -2.08
C ASN A 16 -15.82 16.09 -0.91
N TYR A 17 -14.59 16.31 -0.45
CA TYR A 17 -14.04 15.62 0.70
C TYR A 17 -13.09 16.52 1.47
N ASP A 18 -12.98 16.25 2.78
CA ASP A 18 -12.00 16.93 3.62
C ASP A 18 -10.59 16.44 3.30
N ALA A 19 -9.82 17.35 2.71
CA ALA A 19 -8.49 17.07 2.22
C ALA A 19 -7.51 16.77 3.38
N SER A 20 -7.75 17.31 4.58
CA SER A 20 -6.93 17.04 5.76
C SER A 20 -7.13 15.62 6.30
N SER A 21 -8.38 15.17 6.35
CA SER A 21 -8.73 13.78 6.66
C SER A 21 -8.09 12.80 5.68
N LEU A 22 -8.07 13.09 4.37
CA LEU A 22 -7.43 12.22 3.39
C LEU A 22 -5.90 12.13 3.57
N ASP A 23 -5.21 13.24 3.85
CA ASP A 23 -3.76 13.23 4.09
C ASP A 23 -3.39 12.42 5.34
N SER A 24 -4.18 12.51 6.41
CA SER A 24 -3.98 11.69 7.61
C SER A 24 -4.08 10.19 7.31
N LEU A 25 -5.03 9.77 6.45
CA LEU A 25 -5.19 8.37 6.07
C LEU A 25 -4.01 7.85 5.23
N TYR A 26 -3.41 8.70 4.40
CA TYR A 26 -2.23 8.32 3.60
C TYR A 26 -0.95 8.21 4.42
N ARG A 27 -0.78 9.06 5.43
CA ARG A 27 0.43 9.10 6.27
C ARG A 27 0.34 8.17 7.47
N GLY A 28 -0.86 7.85 7.94
CA GLY A 28 -1.09 7.03 9.12
C GLY A 28 -0.41 5.65 9.03
N ARG A 29 0.15 5.22 10.16
CA ARG A 29 0.76 3.88 10.33
C ARG A 29 -0.32 2.81 10.48
N LEU A 30 -0.03 1.54 10.22
CA LEU A 30 -1.02 0.45 10.29
C LEU A 30 -1.72 0.38 11.65
N VAL A 31 -0.98 0.59 12.73
CA VAL A 31 -1.52 0.61 14.10
C VAL A 31 -2.59 1.69 14.24
N GLU A 32 -2.26 2.94 13.89
CA GLU A 32 -3.17 4.09 13.93
C GLU A 32 -4.40 3.87 13.03
N LEU A 33 -4.20 3.29 11.84
CA LEU A 33 -5.29 2.98 10.91
C LEU A 33 -6.19 1.86 11.45
N ARG A 34 -5.64 0.87 12.17
CA ARG A 34 -6.43 -0.20 12.80
C ARG A 34 -7.25 0.33 13.97
N GLU A 35 -6.67 1.18 14.80
CA GLU A 35 -7.38 1.88 15.88
C GLU A 35 -8.51 2.75 15.33
N LEU A 36 -8.23 3.52 14.27
CA LEU A 36 -9.24 4.32 13.59
C LEU A 36 -10.35 3.43 13.01
N ALA A 37 -10.01 2.32 12.35
CA ALA A 37 -10.99 1.38 11.83
C ALA A 37 -11.88 0.80 12.93
N GLU A 38 -11.30 0.41 14.06
CA GLU A 38 -12.04 -0.10 15.23
C GLU A 38 -12.98 0.95 15.81
N SER A 39 -12.53 2.20 15.97
CA SER A 39 -13.37 3.31 16.45
C SER A 39 -14.58 3.59 15.54
N ARG A 40 -14.49 3.20 14.26
CA ARG A 40 -15.52 3.37 13.23
C ARG A 40 -16.24 2.07 12.90
N ASN A 41 -16.00 0.99 13.65
CA ASN A 41 -16.57 -0.34 13.42
C ASN A 41 -16.32 -0.89 11.99
N ILE A 42 -15.14 -0.61 11.44
CA ILE A 42 -14.65 -1.08 10.15
C ILE A 42 -13.69 -2.25 10.38
N SER A 43 -13.73 -3.24 9.48
CA SER A 43 -12.81 -4.39 9.56
C SER A 43 -11.34 -3.95 9.51
N LYS A 44 -10.56 -4.40 10.49
CA LYS A 44 -9.11 -4.14 10.66
C LYS A 44 -8.21 -5.02 9.78
N GLY A 45 -8.79 -5.96 9.03
CA GLY A 45 -8.04 -7.01 8.34
C GLY A 45 -7.36 -6.54 7.05
N GLY A 46 -6.17 -7.08 6.78
CA GLY A 46 -5.39 -6.84 5.56
C GLY A 46 -4.17 -5.96 5.78
N SER A 47 -3.45 -5.72 4.69
CA SER A 47 -2.30 -4.82 4.60
C SER A 47 -2.67 -3.36 4.91
N VAL A 48 -1.66 -2.52 5.10
CA VAL A 48 -1.83 -1.06 5.25
C VAL A 48 -2.63 -0.49 4.09
N GLU A 49 -2.28 -0.85 2.87
CA GLU A 49 -2.94 -0.37 1.66
C GLU A 49 -4.39 -0.82 1.55
N VAL A 50 -4.68 -2.07 1.92
CA VAL A 50 -6.05 -2.59 1.99
C VAL A 50 -6.87 -1.83 3.04
N LEU A 51 -6.27 -1.54 4.19
CA LEU A 51 -6.93 -0.81 5.26
C LEU A 51 -7.14 0.66 4.89
N ARG A 52 -6.15 1.32 4.27
CA ARG A 52 -6.28 2.68 3.72
C ARG A 52 -7.39 2.75 2.68
N ALA A 53 -7.40 1.84 1.71
CA ALA A 53 -8.46 1.77 0.70
C ALA A 53 -9.84 1.62 1.35
N ARG A 54 -9.95 0.76 2.38
CA ARG A 54 -11.21 0.58 3.12
C ARG A 54 -11.61 1.83 3.88
N LEU A 55 -10.69 2.50 4.57
CA LEU A 55 -10.98 3.72 5.31
C LEU A 55 -11.36 4.87 4.38
N ILE A 56 -10.63 5.05 3.26
CA ILE A 56 -10.96 6.06 2.24
C ILE A 56 -12.35 5.80 1.66
N ARG A 57 -12.68 4.54 1.31
CA ARG A 57 -14.01 4.17 0.85
C ARG A 57 -15.11 4.59 1.84
N ASN A 58 -14.94 4.30 3.12
CA ASN A 58 -16.01 4.48 4.11
C ASN A 58 -16.07 5.90 4.70
N LEU A 59 -14.97 6.64 4.73
CA LEU A 59 -14.88 7.94 5.38
C LEU A 59 -14.83 9.12 4.39
N VAL A 60 -14.21 8.91 3.22
CA VAL A 60 -13.98 9.96 2.22
C VAL A 60 -14.95 9.83 1.05
N LEU A 61 -15.26 8.60 0.65
CA LEU A 61 -16.14 8.28 -0.48
C LEU A 61 -17.45 7.63 -0.03
N ALA A 62 -17.93 7.96 1.17
CA ALA A 62 -19.08 7.31 1.81
C ALA A 62 -20.38 7.39 0.96
N ASP A 63 -20.55 8.49 0.23
CA ASP A 63 -21.75 8.75 -0.59
C ASP A 63 -21.72 8.07 -1.96
N LEU A 64 -20.58 7.47 -2.34
CA LEU A 64 -20.43 6.82 -3.64
C LEU A 64 -20.74 5.33 -3.55
N ASP A 65 -21.55 4.85 -4.49
CA ASP A 65 -21.72 3.41 -4.69
C ASP A 65 -20.49 2.82 -5.37
N LEU A 66 -19.57 2.29 -4.57
CA LEU A 66 -18.40 1.53 -5.03
C LEU A 66 -18.68 0.02 -5.17
N SER A 67 -19.94 -0.39 -5.23
CA SER A 67 -20.31 -1.76 -5.62
C SER A 67 -19.95 -2.04 -7.07
N TRP A 68 -20.06 -3.30 -7.49
CA TRP A 68 -19.85 -3.67 -8.88
C TRP A 68 -20.78 -2.91 -9.84
N ASP A 69 -22.08 -2.87 -9.52
CA ASP A 69 -23.07 -2.20 -10.36
C ASP A 69 -22.83 -0.69 -10.37
N GLY A 70 -22.52 -0.11 -9.21
CA GLY A 70 -22.11 1.29 -9.10
C GLY A 70 -20.92 1.62 -10.01
N ILE A 71 -19.83 0.84 -9.93
CA ILE A 71 -18.63 1.02 -10.76
C ILE A 71 -18.94 0.90 -12.26
N GLN A 72 -19.85 0.01 -12.67
CA GLN A 72 -20.24 -0.13 -14.07
C GLN A 72 -20.96 1.11 -14.62
N THR A 73 -21.74 1.80 -13.77
CA THR A 73 -22.48 3.01 -14.17
C THR A 73 -21.65 4.29 -14.20
N MET A 74 -20.46 4.30 -13.58
CA MET A 74 -19.62 5.48 -13.49
C MET A 74 -19.06 5.93 -14.83
N SER A 75 -19.10 7.24 -15.06
CA SER A 75 -18.47 7.88 -16.22
C SER A 75 -16.93 7.78 -16.16
N HIS A 76 -16.29 7.96 -17.31
CA HIS A 76 -14.83 7.97 -17.41
C HIS A 76 -14.19 9.00 -16.45
N ASN A 77 -14.78 10.19 -16.34
CA ASN A 77 -14.29 11.27 -15.49
C ASN A 77 -14.44 10.96 -14.00
N GLU A 78 -15.57 10.38 -13.59
CA GLU A 78 -15.80 9.96 -12.19
C GLU A 78 -14.79 8.91 -11.76
N LEU A 79 -14.60 7.86 -12.57
CA LEU A 79 -13.58 6.83 -12.31
C LEU A 79 -12.18 7.45 -12.19
N GLY A 80 -11.85 8.41 -13.06
CA GLY A 80 -10.58 9.12 -13.00
C GLY A 80 -10.40 9.91 -11.69
N GLY A 81 -11.46 10.57 -11.22
CA GLY A 81 -11.48 11.29 -9.95
C GLY A 81 -11.31 10.36 -8.75
N ILE A 82 -12.10 9.29 -8.69
CA ILE A 82 -12.05 8.29 -7.61
C ILE A 82 -10.66 7.66 -7.52
N LEU A 83 -10.06 7.25 -8.64
CA LEU A 83 -8.72 6.68 -8.67
C LEU A 83 -7.65 7.67 -8.14
N LYS A 84 -7.82 8.98 -8.37
CA LYS A 84 -6.94 10.01 -7.81
C LYS A 84 -7.12 10.15 -6.29
N VAL A 85 -8.35 10.03 -5.77
CA VAL A 85 -8.64 10.04 -4.33
C VAL A 85 -8.12 8.78 -3.63
N PHE A 86 -8.03 7.65 -4.33
CA PHE A 86 -7.30 6.50 -3.83
C PHE A 86 -5.78 6.63 -4.00
N GLY A 87 -5.27 7.69 -4.63
CA GLY A 87 -3.83 7.85 -4.86
C GLY A 87 -3.23 6.83 -5.83
N ILE A 88 -4.05 6.16 -6.66
CA ILE A 88 -3.61 5.14 -7.63
C ILE A 88 -3.67 5.67 -9.07
N LYS A 89 -3.25 4.86 -10.05
CA LYS A 89 -3.14 5.31 -11.44
C LYS A 89 -4.51 5.60 -12.05
N SER A 90 -4.76 6.87 -12.40
CA SER A 90 -6.02 7.34 -12.98
C SER A 90 -6.05 7.38 -14.51
N SER A 91 -4.96 7.10 -15.22
CA SER A 91 -4.94 7.05 -16.70
C SER A 91 -5.42 5.71 -17.27
N GLY A 92 -5.79 5.70 -18.54
CA GLY A 92 -6.28 4.51 -19.26
C GLY A 92 -7.73 4.64 -19.76
N SER A 93 -8.17 3.62 -20.48
CA SER A 93 -9.55 3.46 -20.95
C SER A 93 -10.54 3.32 -19.79
N GLN A 94 -11.82 3.53 -20.04
CA GLN A 94 -12.86 3.39 -19.00
C GLN A 94 -12.85 1.99 -18.39
N ARG A 95 -12.72 0.96 -19.23
CA ARG A 95 -12.60 -0.45 -18.80
C ARG A 95 -11.38 -0.68 -17.91
N GLU A 96 -10.21 -0.18 -18.30
CA GLU A 96 -9.00 -0.31 -17.47
C GLU A 96 -9.15 0.39 -16.12
N ARG A 97 -9.84 1.54 -16.08
CA ARG A 97 -10.11 2.26 -14.83
C ARG A 97 -11.06 1.48 -13.92
N ARG A 98 -12.14 0.88 -14.47
CA ARG A 98 -13.07 0.04 -13.71
C ARG A 98 -12.39 -1.20 -13.14
N GLN A 99 -11.65 -1.94 -13.97
CA GLN A 99 -10.86 -3.09 -13.53
C GLN A 99 -9.93 -2.72 -12.38
N ARG A 100 -9.20 -1.62 -12.52
CA ARG A 100 -8.24 -1.13 -11.52
C ARG A 100 -8.92 -0.76 -10.20
N LEU A 101 -10.02 -0.02 -10.27
CA LEU A 101 -10.80 0.37 -9.10
C LEU A 101 -11.34 -0.88 -8.38
N TRP A 102 -11.93 -1.80 -9.15
CA TRP A 102 -12.47 -3.03 -8.59
C TRP A 102 -11.40 -3.91 -7.94
N LEU A 103 -10.24 -4.08 -8.58
CA LEU A 103 -9.09 -4.80 -7.99
C LEU A 103 -8.63 -4.15 -6.68
N HIS A 104 -8.47 -2.82 -6.67
CA HIS A 104 -8.01 -2.08 -5.49
C HIS A 104 -8.96 -2.19 -4.29
N LEU A 105 -10.27 -2.26 -4.54
CA LEU A 105 -11.27 -2.35 -3.48
C LEU A 105 -11.42 -3.75 -2.88
N ASN A 106 -11.17 -4.80 -3.68
CA ASN A 106 -11.52 -6.17 -3.32
C ASN A 106 -10.31 -7.07 -3.02
N PHE A 107 -9.11 -6.69 -3.46
CA PHE A 107 -7.93 -7.53 -3.30
C PHE A 107 -6.74 -6.80 -2.72
N ASP A 108 -5.89 -7.58 -2.06
CA ASP A 108 -4.54 -7.18 -1.68
C ASP A 108 -3.61 -7.44 -2.87
N SER A 109 -2.95 -6.39 -3.38
CA SER A 109 -1.99 -6.50 -4.48
C SER A 109 -0.80 -7.40 -4.15
N ARG A 110 -0.49 -7.62 -2.86
CA ARG A 110 0.56 -8.56 -2.43
C ARG A 110 0.11 -10.02 -2.52
N ARG A 111 -1.20 -10.28 -2.50
CA ARG A 111 -1.76 -11.64 -2.41
C ARG A 111 -2.46 -12.10 -3.67
N MET A 112 -2.84 -11.21 -4.58
CA MET A 112 -3.48 -11.56 -5.85
C MET A 112 -2.40 -11.71 -6.93
N THR A 113 -1.74 -12.87 -6.93
CA THR A 113 -0.65 -13.21 -7.83
C THR A 113 -1.05 -14.33 -8.80
N ILE A 114 -0.21 -14.58 -9.81
CA ILE A 114 -0.45 -15.63 -10.81
C ILE A 114 -0.46 -17.02 -10.16
N GLU A 115 0.36 -17.23 -9.14
CA GLU A 115 0.45 -18.47 -8.37
C GLU A 115 -0.88 -18.75 -7.66
N ARG A 116 -1.47 -17.73 -7.04
CA ARG A 116 -2.78 -17.85 -6.40
C ARG A 116 -3.88 -18.19 -7.41
N LEU A 117 -3.83 -17.64 -8.62
CA LEU A 117 -4.80 -18.00 -9.67
C LEU A 117 -4.73 -19.49 -10.04
N ALA A 118 -3.55 -20.11 -9.91
CA ALA A 118 -3.36 -21.53 -10.18
C ALA A 118 -3.98 -22.43 -9.11
N GLU A 119 -4.36 -21.88 -7.95
CA GLU A 119 -5.07 -22.58 -6.87
C GLU A 119 -6.60 -22.41 -6.95
N MET A 120 -7.08 -21.37 -7.63
CA MET A 120 -8.52 -21.03 -7.73
C MET A 120 -9.29 -22.02 -8.60
N ASP A 121 -10.53 -22.34 -8.25
CA ASP A 121 -11.33 -23.24 -9.09
C ASP A 121 -11.83 -22.54 -10.37
N ARG A 122 -12.55 -23.27 -11.22
CA ARG A 122 -13.06 -22.72 -12.47
C ARG A 122 -14.15 -21.65 -12.24
N ASP A 123 -14.95 -21.79 -11.19
CA ASP A 123 -16.10 -20.94 -10.94
C ASP A 123 -15.63 -19.59 -10.34
N ASP A 124 -14.66 -19.63 -9.44
CA ASP A 124 -13.94 -18.47 -8.93
C ASP A 124 -13.26 -17.69 -10.07
N LEU A 125 -12.56 -18.37 -10.97
CA LEU A 125 -11.94 -17.75 -12.15
C LEU A 125 -12.98 -17.18 -13.11
N HIS A 126 -14.14 -17.82 -13.23
CA HIS A 126 -15.24 -17.31 -14.04
C HIS A 126 -15.82 -16.04 -13.41
N GLU A 127 -16.05 -15.99 -12.10
CA GLU A 127 -16.47 -14.76 -11.41
C GLU A 127 -15.44 -13.65 -11.59
N LEU A 128 -14.15 -13.94 -11.42
CA LEU A 128 -13.09 -12.97 -11.71
C LEU A 128 -13.15 -12.46 -13.14
N CYS A 129 -13.40 -13.32 -14.13
CA CYS A 129 -13.55 -12.87 -15.51
C CYS A 129 -14.75 -11.94 -15.69
N VAL A 130 -15.89 -12.21 -15.04
CA VAL A 130 -17.06 -11.32 -15.05
C VAL A 130 -16.70 -9.95 -14.49
N ARG A 131 -16.10 -9.92 -13.30
CA ARG A 131 -15.75 -8.69 -12.58
C ARG A 131 -14.61 -7.91 -13.23
N LEU A 132 -13.72 -8.59 -13.96
CA LEU A 132 -12.64 -7.96 -14.71
C LEU A 132 -13.03 -7.68 -16.16
N GLU A 133 -14.30 -7.86 -16.53
CA GLU A 133 -14.80 -7.68 -17.89
C GLU A 133 -13.98 -8.46 -18.91
N ALA A 134 -13.41 -9.61 -18.53
CA ALA A 134 -12.65 -10.48 -19.40
C ALA A 134 -13.57 -11.46 -20.14
N PRO A 135 -13.18 -11.99 -21.31
CA PRO A 135 -14.00 -12.96 -22.01
C PRO A 135 -14.26 -14.21 -21.13
N LEU A 136 -15.46 -14.78 -21.21
CA LEU A 136 -15.93 -15.87 -20.33
C LEU A 136 -15.79 -17.29 -20.91
N THR A 137 -15.31 -17.42 -22.15
CA THR A 137 -15.27 -18.70 -22.87
C THR A 137 -14.04 -19.55 -22.55
N GLY A 138 -14.17 -20.88 -22.56
CA GLY A 138 -13.03 -21.80 -22.46
C GLY A 138 -12.92 -22.54 -21.12
N ASN A 139 -11.84 -23.30 -20.98
CA ASN A 139 -11.57 -24.12 -19.80
C ASN A 139 -10.89 -23.31 -18.68
N ARG A 140 -10.71 -23.92 -17.51
CA ARG A 140 -10.09 -23.29 -16.33
C ARG A 140 -8.78 -22.57 -16.66
N THR A 141 -7.87 -23.23 -17.40
CA THR A 141 -6.56 -22.68 -17.79
C THR A 141 -6.69 -21.45 -18.69
N VAL A 142 -7.66 -21.44 -19.61
CA VAL A 142 -7.94 -20.28 -20.47
C VAL A 142 -8.48 -19.11 -19.65
N LEU A 143 -9.39 -19.36 -18.70
CA LEU A 143 -9.90 -18.31 -17.80
C LEU A 143 -8.78 -17.75 -16.92
N MET A 144 -7.95 -18.62 -16.33
CA MET A 144 -6.76 -18.26 -15.55
C MET A 144 -5.83 -17.36 -16.36
N GLY A 145 -5.49 -17.74 -17.60
CA GLY A 145 -4.63 -16.94 -18.47
C GLY A 145 -5.20 -15.56 -18.79
N ARG A 146 -6.53 -15.42 -18.89
CA ARG A 146 -7.18 -14.12 -19.11
C ARG A 146 -7.12 -13.23 -17.88
N VAL A 147 -7.41 -13.78 -16.70
CA VAL A 147 -7.29 -13.05 -15.43
C VAL A 147 -5.83 -12.62 -15.23
N ALA A 148 -4.88 -13.52 -15.44
CA ALA A 148 -3.45 -13.22 -15.38
C ALA A 148 -3.07 -12.07 -16.33
N GLY A 149 -3.57 -12.10 -17.57
CA GLY A 149 -3.36 -11.00 -18.53
C GLY A 149 -3.90 -9.65 -18.04
N VAL A 150 -5.07 -9.63 -17.38
CA VAL A 150 -5.60 -8.40 -16.76
C VAL A 150 -4.70 -7.93 -15.62
N LEU A 151 -4.24 -8.84 -14.74
CA LEU A 151 -3.33 -8.49 -13.64
C LEU A 151 -2.01 -7.91 -14.17
N THR A 152 -1.44 -8.52 -15.22
CA THR A 152 -0.23 -8.02 -15.88
C THR A 152 -0.44 -6.63 -16.50
N ASN A 153 -1.56 -6.41 -17.19
CA ASN A 153 -1.89 -5.09 -17.75
C ASN A 153 -2.10 -4.02 -16.67
N GLN A 154 -2.51 -4.43 -15.48
CA GLN A 154 -2.76 -3.56 -14.33
C GLN A 154 -1.57 -3.50 -13.36
N LEU A 155 -0.43 -4.11 -13.69
CA LEU A 155 0.73 -4.16 -12.82
C LEU A 155 1.14 -2.75 -12.37
N ASN A 156 1.37 -2.58 -11.05
CA ASN A 156 1.69 -1.29 -10.41
C ASN A 156 0.62 -0.19 -10.59
N GLY A 157 -0.56 -0.53 -11.14
CA GLY A 157 -1.66 0.39 -11.37
C GLY A 157 -2.62 0.50 -10.19
N TRP A 158 -2.71 -0.53 -9.35
CA TRP A 158 -3.63 -0.65 -8.23
C TRP A 158 -2.92 -1.18 -6.97
N GLY A 159 -3.64 -1.21 -5.85
CA GLY A 159 -3.12 -1.68 -4.57
C GLY A 159 -2.33 -0.59 -3.85
N ARG A 160 -1.16 -0.24 -4.38
CA ARG A 160 -0.25 0.73 -3.76
C ARG A 160 -0.73 2.17 -3.91
N ILE A 161 -1.06 2.82 -2.80
CA ILE A 161 -1.46 4.21 -2.73
C ILE A 161 -0.23 5.13 -2.71
N LYS A 162 -0.24 6.17 -3.53
CA LYS A 162 0.85 7.17 -3.54
C LYS A 162 0.68 8.14 -2.37
N LYS A 163 1.66 8.18 -1.46
CA LYS A 163 1.65 9.06 -0.27
C LYS A 163 1.68 10.57 -0.60
N SER A 164 2.11 10.98 -1.80
CA SER A 164 2.11 12.40 -2.18
C SER A 164 1.04 12.73 -3.24
N LEU A 165 0.04 13.50 -2.81
CA LEU A 165 -1.00 14.08 -3.69
C LEU A 165 -0.43 15.11 -4.68
N LYS A 166 0.76 15.65 -4.41
CA LYS A 166 1.42 16.71 -5.21
C LYS A 166 1.60 16.36 -6.69
N ARG A 167 1.55 15.09 -7.09
CA ARG A 167 1.72 14.67 -8.50
C ARG A 167 0.42 14.43 -9.28
N ASN A 168 -0.75 14.47 -8.64
CA ASN A 168 -2.02 14.03 -9.25
C ASN A 168 -3.00 15.16 -9.64
N GLY A 169 -2.57 16.44 -9.63
CA GLY A 169 -3.42 17.58 -9.97
C GLY A 169 -4.42 17.97 -8.87
N ILE A 170 -4.21 17.45 -7.65
CA ILE A 170 -4.84 17.94 -6.43
C ILE A 170 -3.82 18.91 -5.83
N ASN A 171 -3.93 20.18 -6.21
CA ASN A 171 -3.12 21.24 -5.63
C ASN A 171 -3.64 21.50 -4.22
N PHE A 172 -3.03 20.85 -3.24
CA PHE A 172 -3.07 21.38 -1.88
C PHE A 172 -2.35 22.72 -1.92
N SER A 173 -3.11 23.81 -1.86
CA SER A 173 -2.54 25.13 -1.56
C SER A 173 -2.17 25.10 -0.08
N LEU A 174 -1.06 24.42 0.23
CA LEU A 174 -0.35 24.68 1.46
C LEU A 174 0.24 26.06 1.25
N GLY A 175 -0.26 27.05 1.99
CA GLY A 175 0.41 28.33 2.12
C GLY A 175 1.90 28.05 2.35
N SER A 176 2.72 28.69 1.55
CA SER A 176 4.18 28.66 1.55
C SER A 176 4.77 28.34 2.92
N VAL A 177 5.12 27.07 3.12
CA VAL A 177 6.25 26.70 3.96
C VAL A 177 7.29 26.22 2.96
N GLU A 178 8.30 27.06 2.84
CA GLU A 178 9.41 26.95 1.91
C GLU A 178 10.17 25.63 2.09
N ASN A 179 10.96 25.31 1.08
CA ASN A 179 11.90 24.19 1.07
C ASN A 179 12.90 24.27 2.23
N GLU A 180 12.53 23.77 3.40
CA GLU A 180 13.46 23.49 4.50
C GLU A 180 13.12 22.15 5.16
N VAL A 181 13.35 21.04 4.46
CA VAL A 181 13.58 19.72 5.09
C VAL A 181 14.43 18.84 4.18
N LEU A 182 15.60 19.36 3.83
CA LEU A 182 16.81 18.55 3.63
C LEU A 182 17.87 18.94 4.68
N SER A 183 17.42 19.48 5.81
CA SER A 183 18.27 19.73 6.97
C SER A 183 18.37 18.44 7.77
N ASN A 184 19.61 18.10 8.14
CA ASN A 184 20.00 17.02 9.03
C ASN A 184 19.23 17.04 10.36
N ASN A 185 17.99 16.59 10.36
CA ASN A 185 17.35 16.14 11.58
C ASN A 185 17.84 14.70 11.77
N GLU A 186 18.87 14.54 12.59
CA GLU A 186 18.91 13.40 13.48
C GLU A 186 17.55 13.42 14.19
N GLU A 187 16.59 12.64 13.69
CA GLU A 187 15.37 12.37 14.46
C GLU A 187 15.86 11.81 15.78
N GLU A 188 15.77 12.62 16.83
CA GLU A 188 15.97 12.19 18.20
C GLU A 188 14.95 11.07 18.39
N PHE A 189 15.42 9.82 18.28
CA PHE A 189 14.61 8.64 18.55
C PHE A 189 14.26 8.74 20.03
N GLU A 190 13.08 9.28 20.33
CA GLU A 190 12.44 9.10 21.63
C GLU A 190 12.54 7.60 21.94
N PRO A 191 13.23 7.19 23.02
CA PRO A 191 13.36 5.80 23.35
C PRO A 191 11.96 5.29 23.61
N VAL A 192 11.40 4.61 22.61
CA VAL A 192 10.16 3.88 22.76
C VAL A 192 10.42 2.91 23.91
N ASP A 193 9.62 2.99 24.97
CA ASP A 193 9.58 1.98 26.04
C ASP A 193 9.02 0.69 25.43
N ALA A 194 9.83 0.08 24.58
CA ALA A 194 9.49 -1.05 23.76
C ALA A 194 9.80 -2.30 24.57
N ASP A 195 8.76 -3.07 24.88
CA ASP A 195 8.91 -4.38 25.50
C ASP A 195 9.57 -5.35 24.50
N PHE A 196 10.90 -5.36 24.50
CA PHE A 196 11.74 -6.23 23.66
C PHE A 196 11.68 -7.72 24.07
N HIS A 197 10.94 -8.06 25.14
CA HIS A 197 10.67 -9.45 25.50
C HIS A 197 9.48 -10.04 24.73
N SER A 198 8.61 -9.21 24.17
CA SER A 198 7.49 -9.62 23.34
C SER A 198 7.85 -9.68 21.85
N ASP A 199 7.15 -10.50 21.08
CA ASP A 199 7.28 -10.49 19.62
C ASP A 199 6.60 -9.25 19.04
N SER A 200 7.21 -8.65 18.01
CA SER A 200 6.66 -7.50 17.32
C SER A 200 5.25 -7.83 16.76
N PRO A 201 4.24 -6.98 16.98
CA PRO A 201 2.94 -7.19 16.37
C PRO A 201 3.07 -7.26 14.84
N ILE A 202 2.30 -8.14 14.20
CA ILE A 202 2.30 -8.31 12.73
C ILE A 202 2.13 -6.97 12.00
N ALA A 203 1.36 -6.03 12.57
CA ALA A 203 1.22 -4.68 12.02
C ALA A 203 2.56 -3.93 11.87
N VAL A 204 3.43 -4.04 12.88
CA VAL A 204 4.73 -3.34 12.90
C VAL A 204 5.64 -3.93 11.83
N ILE A 205 5.63 -5.26 11.67
CA ILE A 205 6.39 -5.96 10.64
C ILE A 205 5.89 -5.57 9.23
N GLU A 206 4.57 -5.51 9.03
CA GLU A 206 3.95 -5.06 7.78
C GLU A 206 4.27 -3.59 7.47
N ASP A 207 4.26 -2.70 8.47
CA ASP A 207 4.65 -1.29 8.31
C ASP A 207 6.14 -1.12 7.96
N ALA A 208 7.01 -1.93 8.58
CA ALA A 208 8.44 -1.94 8.28
C ALA A 208 8.70 -2.37 6.83
N TYR A 209 8.02 -3.44 6.38
CA TYR A 209 8.06 -3.89 5.00
C TYR A 209 7.60 -2.81 4.01
N ASP A 210 6.45 -2.19 4.28
CA ASP A 210 5.91 -1.13 3.42
C ASP A 210 6.82 0.11 3.39
N SER A 211 7.52 0.39 4.49
CA SER A 211 8.51 1.48 4.58
C SER A 211 9.75 1.22 3.74
N LEU A 212 10.27 -0.02 3.72
CA LEU A 212 11.41 -0.40 2.87
C LEU A 212 11.10 -0.34 1.37
N ILE A 213 9.84 -0.59 1.00
CA ILE A 213 9.41 -0.54 -0.41
C ILE A 213 8.92 0.86 -0.79
N LEU A 214 8.73 1.76 0.17
CA LEU A 214 8.27 3.11 -0.09
C LEU A 214 9.28 3.87 -0.95
N GLY A 215 8.82 4.46 -2.06
CA GLY A 215 9.70 5.24 -2.93
C GLY A 215 10.74 4.43 -3.70
N LEU A 216 10.70 3.09 -3.63
CA LEU A 216 11.64 2.21 -4.32
C LEU A 216 11.86 2.61 -5.79
N ASP A 217 10.78 2.89 -6.52
CA ASP A 217 10.82 3.26 -7.95
C ASP A 217 11.55 4.59 -8.25
N THR A 218 11.90 5.37 -7.22
CA THR A 218 12.66 6.63 -7.34
C THR A 218 14.16 6.45 -7.09
N LEU A 219 14.57 5.27 -6.60
CA LEU A 219 15.95 4.95 -6.27
C LEU A 219 16.67 4.33 -7.47
N GLU A 220 18.00 4.26 -7.41
CA GLU A 220 18.80 3.61 -8.44
C GLU A 220 18.53 2.09 -8.51
N PRO A 221 18.61 1.46 -9.71
CA PRO A 221 18.27 0.05 -9.88
C PRO A 221 18.96 -0.93 -8.93
N VAL A 222 20.22 -0.65 -8.57
CA VAL A 222 20.99 -1.47 -7.62
C VAL A 222 20.36 -1.41 -6.22
N ILE A 223 20.09 -0.20 -5.73
CA ILE A 223 19.43 0.02 -4.43
C ILE A 223 18.02 -0.57 -4.43
N GLN A 224 17.32 -0.53 -5.56
CA GLN A 224 16.00 -1.15 -5.68
C GLN A 224 16.06 -2.67 -5.48
N GLU A 225 17.06 -3.33 -6.04
CA GLU A 225 17.25 -4.78 -5.93
C GLU A 225 17.68 -5.18 -4.51
N ASP A 226 18.58 -4.41 -3.91
CA ASP A 226 19.02 -4.61 -2.52
C ASP A 226 17.85 -4.46 -1.54
N LEU A 227 17.07 -3.37 -1.64
CA LEU A 227 15.92 -3.15 -0.77
C LEU A 227 14.82 -4.20 -0.97
N ARG A 228 14.60 -4.70 -2.19
CA ARG A 228 13.70 -5.85 -2.41
C ARG A 228 14.20 -7.09 -1.70
N THR A 229 15.49 -7.33 -1.76
CA THR A 229 16.13 -8.46 -1.07
C THR A 229 15.98 -8.34 0.45
N VAL A 230 16.27 -7.18 1.02
CA VAL A 230 16.07 -6.90 2.45
C VAL A 230 14.60 -7.03 2.84
N SER A 231 13.68 -6.52 2.01
CA SER A 231 12.23 -6.60 2.27
C SER A 231 11.73 -8.04 2.38
N ALA A 232 12.34 -8.99 1.64
CA ALA A 232 11.98 -10.40 1.69
C ALA A 232 12.33 -11.06 3.05
N PHE A 233 13.24 -10.47 3.81
CA PHE A 233 13.74 -11.01 5.08
C PHE A 233 13.28 -10.23 6.31
N VAL A 234 12.30 -9.32 6.19
CA VAL A 234 11.88 -8.43 7.29
C VAL A 234 11.42 -9.20 8.53
N GLU A 235 10.67 -10.27 8.37
CA GLU A 235 10.21 -11.11 9.49
C GLU A 235 11.38 -11.86 10.15
N ASP A 236 12.31 -12.39 9.36
CA ASP A 236 13.52 -13.02 9.88
C ASP A 236 14.45 -12.02 10.57
N LEU A 237 14.55 -10.80 10.03
CA LEU A 237 15.30 -9.70 10.61
C LEU A 237 14.73 -9.31 11.97
N ASP A 238 13.42 -9.10 12.07
CA ASP A 238 12.74 -8.80 13.33
C ASP A 238 13.01 -9.87 14.38
N ARG A 239 12.90 -11.15 14.00
CA ARG A 239 13.18 -12.27 14.89
C ARG A 239 14.65 -12.33 15.35
N ILE A 240 15.61 -12.10 14.44
CA ILE A 240 17.04 -12.10 14.79
C ILE A 240 17.35 -10.92 15.70
N ILE A 241 16.90 -9.72 15.34
CA ILE A 241 17.10 -8.49 16.11
C ILE A 241 16.49 -8.65 17.50
N GLY A 242 15.24 -9.12 17.61
CA GLY A 242 14.60 -9.41 18.89
C GLY A 242 15.36 -10.43 19.73
N THR A 243 15.93 -11.47 19.10
CA THR A 243 16.77 -12.45 19.82
C THR A 243 18.07 -11.83 20.35
N ILE A 244 18.71 -10.97 19.54
CA ILE A 244 19.92 -10.26 19.95
C ILE A 244 19.60 -9.31 21.11
N LEU A 245 18.53 -8.52 21.00
CA LEU A 245 18.10 -7.57 22.03
C LEU A 245 17.74 -8.28 23.34
N ARG A 246 17.02 -9.41 23.31
CA ARG A 246 16.75 -10.22 24.50
C ARG A 246 18.03 -10.74 25.15
N GLY A 247 19.02 -11.13 24.35
CA GLY A 247 20.32 -11.60 24.82
C GLY A 247 21.22 -10.49 25.38
N SER A 248 21.06 -9.25 24.91
CA SER A 248 21.85 -8.09 25.33
C SER A 248 21.15 -7.19 26.35
N GLY A 249 19.99 -7.59 26.87
CA GLY A 249 19.21 -6.78 27.83
C GLY A 249 18.71 -5.45 27.23
N GLY A 250 18.38 -5.45 25.94
CA GLY A 250 17.93 -4.27 25.20
C GLY A 250 19.05 -3.39 24.64
N ALA A 251 20.33 -3.69 24.92
CA ALA A 251 21.44 -2.91 24.40
C ALA A 251 21.66 -3.19 22.89
N TRP A 252 21.70 -2.14 22.08
CA TRP A 252 22.06 -2.19 20.66
C TRP A 252 23.30 -1.34 20.38
N GLY A 253 24.30 -1.92 19.73
CA GLY A 253 25.57 -1.27 19.43
C GLY A 253 26.39 -2.08 18.43
N GLU A 254 27.68 -1.76 18.29
CA GLU A 254 28.53 -2.34 17.25
C GLU A 254 28.65 -3.87 17.37
N SER A 255 28.74 -4.40 18.60
CA SER A 255 28.78 -5.84 18.83
C SER A 255 27.51 -6.58 18.37
N GLN A 256 26.35 -5.97 18.55
CA GLN A 256 25.05 -6.52 18.15
C GLN A 256 24.89 -6.44 16.62
N LYS A 257 25.33 -5.33 16.02
CA LYS A 257 25.38 -5.16 14.57
C LYS A 257 26.31 -6.18 13.91
N GLU A 258 27.51 -6.40 14.44
CA GLU A 258 28.44 -7.41 13.93
C GLU A 258 27.85 -8.82 14.05
N LEU A 259 27.17 -9.12 15.17
CA LEU A 259 26.48 -10.39 15.36
C LEU A 259 25.35 -10.58 14.34
N LEU A 260 24.54 -9.54 14.07
CA LEU A 260 23.51 -9.57 13.04
C LEU A 260 24.13 -9.88 11.67
N LEU A 261 25.17 -9.15 11.25
CA LEU A 261 25.86 -9.37 9.97
C LEU A 261 26.41 -10.80 9.85
N ARG A 262 27.02 -11.33 10.92
CA ARG A 262 27.54 -12.71 10.96
C ARG A 262 26.42 -13.76 10.82
N LEU A 263 25.28 -13.53 11.48
CA LEU A 263 24.11 -14.41 11.38
C LEU A 263 23.46 -14.35 9.99
N SER A 264 23.40 -13.17 9.39
CA SER A 264 22.91 -12.96 8.02
C SER A 264 23.80 -13.69 7.00
N LYS A 265 25.13 -13.56 7.10
CA LYS A 265 26.08 -14.32 6.27
C LYS A 265 25.93 -15.83 6.43
N ARG A 266 25.78 -16.33 7.66
CA ARG A 266 25.58 -17.76 7.93
C ARG A 266 24.27 -18.31 7.33
N ARG A 267 23.24 -17.46 7.21
CA ARG A 267 21.98 -17.78 6.53
C ARG A 267 22.06 -17.68 5.01
N GLY A 268 23.19 -17.22 4.46
CA GLY A 268 23.39 -17.06 3.02
C GLY A 268 22.78 -15.77 2.46
N TRP A 269 22.50 -14.77 3.30
CA TRP A 269 21.99 -13.49 2.82
C TRP A 269 23.09 -12.69 2.12
N PRO A 270 22.78 -11.94 1.04
CA PRO A 270 23.75 -11.15 0.31
C PRO A 270 24.12 -9.92 1.14
N VAL A 271 25.14 -10.06 1.98
CA VAL A 271 25.69 -9.00 2.82
C VAL A 271 27.07 -8.66 2.27
N ASN A 272 27.17 -7.55 1.56
CA ASN A 272 28.46 -6.99 1.15
C ASN A 272 29.06 -6.22 2.34
N GLU A 273 30.36 -6.40 2.58
CA GLU A 273 31.11 -5.70 3.64
C GLU A 273 31.72 -4.37 3.18
N GLU A 274 31.48 -3.99 1.92
CA GLU A 274 32.00 -2.75 1.30
C GLU A 274 31.00 -1.60 1.35
#